data_AF-A0A520CWV6-F1
#
_entry.id   AF-A0A520CWV6-F1
#
_cell.length_a   1.000
_cell.length_b   1.000
_cell.length_c   1.000
_cell.angle_alpha   90.00
_cell.angle_beta   90.00
_cell.angle_gamma   90.00
#
_symmetry.space_group_name_H-M   'P 1'
#
loop_
_entity.id
_entity.type
_entity.pdbx_description
1 polymer ?
#
loop_
_entity_poly.entity_id
_entity_poly.type
_entity_poly.pdbx_seq_one_letter_code
_entity_poly.pdbx_strand_id
1 'polypeptide(L)'
;MTDKQSLSEVHQSVATDKRKGWRRILAFIGPAYLVSVGYMDPGNWATDIAGGSKFGYQLIWVLLMSNLIALLLQSLSARLGIVRGLDLAQASRNAYPKWVNFPLFILAQTAIIACDLAEIIGMAIGLNLLFGLPLIWGISITIFDTVLLLFLLNKGMRKMEAFIVSMVFIVGLSFLVEMFIVEPSLKEIVKGFEPSMLSGDALYIAIGIIGATVMPHNLYLHSSLVQTRKFERDNKGIKEAIKFNFIDTAVALNLAFFVNAAILILAAAAFFKNGFHEVAEIQDAHRLLTNIFGSIAPALFAIALIAAGQSSTVTGTLAGQIIMEGHLNLRIQPWLRRLITRLLAIVPAFFTILYFGEDALGGLLILSQVVLSLQLGFAIIPLIHLTSDKKEMKDFTIKTWVKVLAWMSAVAIVSLNIKLVIEEITGWIAAADGWYIYVIVIPVAILIGLLLVYIFLYPLLSKKQRIGNVPHGDALEIDNIEKINYKIIGITVDFSNNDRNTIRHALIQGGKNAHYHLIHVVETAAARYHGKTTMDHETQTDTENLEKYKLNLSDLGYDSTTHIGFGSTAKSIAEISNQNNLELLVMGAHGHKGLKDLIFGTTVDSVRHKVAIPVLIVR
;
A
#
# COMPACT_ATOMS: atom_id res chain seq x y z
N MET A 1 18.40 -14.17 -1.48
CA MET A 1 17.08 -13.52 -1.33
C MET A 1 17.19 -12.05 -1.72
N THR A 2 16.98 -11.81 -3.02
CA THR A 2 16.89 -10.52 -3.72
C THR A 2 16.68 -9.26 -2.86
N ASP A 3 17.49 -8.22 -3.12
CA ASP A 3 17.31 -6.84 -2.63
C ASP A 3 15.82 -6.46 -2.61
N LYS A 4 15.26 -6.29 -1.41
CA LYS A 4 13.82 -6.01 -1.25
C LYS A 4 13.58 -4.52 -1.48
N GLN A 5 13.52 -4.14 -2.75
CA GLN A 5 13.13 -2.79 -3.18
C GLN A 5 11.67 -2.50 -2.79
N SER A 6 11.40 -1.26 -2.37
CA SER A 6 10.04 -0.79 -2.13
C SER A 6 9.24 -0.82 -3.44
N LEU A 7 8.00 -1.33 -3.38
CA LEU A 7 7.13 -1.56 -4.54
C LEU A 7 7.87 -2.27 -5.69
N SER A 8 8.40 -3.47 -5.40
CA SER A 8 9.26 -4.22 -6.34
C SER A 8 8.62 -4.49 -7.71
N GLU A 9 7.29 -4.46 -7.82
CA GLU A 9 6.57 -4.62 -9.10
C GLU A 9 6.72 -3.40 -10.03
N VAL A 10 6.99 -2.21 -9.47
CA VAL A 10 6.99 -0.93 -10.21
C VAL A 10 8.23 -0.06 -9.95
N HIS A 11 9.18 -0.53 -9.14
CA HIS A 11 10.44 0.15 -8.85
C HIS A 11 11.23 0.43 -10.13
N GLN A 12 11.65 1.68 -10.34
CA GLN A 12 12.35 2.14 -11.56
C GLN A 12 11.67 1.76 -12.89
N SER A 13 10.36 1.51 -12.90
CA SER A 13 9.62 1.10 -14.10
C SER A 13 9.48 2.21 -15.16
N VAL A 14 9.61 3.48 -14.76
CA VAL A 14 9.45 4.63 -15.66
C VAL A 14 10.82 5.23 -16.02
N ALA A 15 11.25 5.00 -17.26
CA ALA A 15 12.48 5.57 -17.82
C ALA A 15 12.37 7.10 -18.02
N THR A 16 13.34 7.85 -17.48
CA THR A 16 13.42 9.34 -17.58
C THR A 16 14.61 9.84 -18.41
N ASP A 17 15.47 8.93 -18.85
CA ASP A 17 16.81 9.13 -19.42
C ASP A 17 16.82 9.54 -20.91
N LYS A 18 15.81 9.15 -21.70
CA LYS A 18 15.81 9.37 -23.17
C LYS A 18 15.07 10.61 -23.68
N ARG A 19 14.59 11.51 -22.82
CA ARG A 19 13.69 12.62 -23.22
C ARG A 19 14.33 13.99 -23.00
N LYS A 20 14.19 14.91 -23.97
CA LYS A 20 14.69 16.30 -23.89
C LYS A 20 13.54 17.31 -23.65
N GLY A 21 13.83 18.42 -22.97
CA GLY A 21 12.90 19.54 -22.75
C GLY A 21 11.67 19.19 -21.90
N TRP A 22 10.52 19.77 -22.23
CA TRP A 22 9.23 19.56 -21.53
C TRP A 22 8.79 18.08 -21.46
N ARG A 23 9.20 17.25 -22.43
CA ARG A 23 8.94 15.80 -22.42
C ARG A 23 9.69 15.05 -21.32
N ARG A 24 10.79 15.61 -20.81
CA ARG A 24 11.52 15.08 -19.64
C ARG A 24 10.76 15.42 -18.35
N ILE A 25 10.28 16.66 -18.23
CA ILE A 25 9.44 17.10 -17.10
C ILE A 25 8.19 16.22 -17.01
N LEU A 26 7.49 16.00 -18.12
CA LEU A 26 6.33 15.09 -18.20
C LEU A 26 6.64 13.63 -17.83
N ALA A 27 7.91 13.20 -17.86
CA ALA A 27 8.28 11.86 -17.41
C ALA A 27 8.50 11.77 -15.89
N PHE A 28 8.84 12.88 -15.24
CA PHE A 28 8.94 12.98 -13.78
C PHE A 28 7.59 13.27 -13.12
N ILE A 29 6.67 13.90 -13.86
CA ILE A 29 5.29 14.15 -13.41
C ILE A 29 4.55 12.82 -13.17
N GLY A 30 3.82 12.73 -12.04
CA GLY A 30 2.92 11.61 -11.73
C GLY A 30 2.90 11.20 -10.26
N PRO A 31 4.05 10.92 -9.61
CA PRO A 31 4.08 10.47 -8.22
C PRO A 31 3.38 11.43 -7.26
N ALA A 32 3.53 12.74 -7.45
CA ALA A 32 2.87 13.72 -6.60
C ALA A 32 1.36 13.79 -6.80
N TYR A 33 0.86 13.52 -8.01
CA TYR A 33 -0.58 13.50 -8.30
C TYR A 33 -1.27 12.32 -7.61
N LEU A 34 -0.58 11.19 -7.48
CA LEU A 34 -1.07 10.06 -6.66
C LEU A 34 -1.16 10.47 -5.19
N VAL A 35 -0.21 11.26 -4.71
CA VAL A 35 -0.17 11.70 -3.31
C VAL A 35 -1.21 12.78 -3.05
N SER A 36 -1.42 13.73 -3.97
CA SER A 36 -2.37 14.83 -3.81
C SER A 36 -3.83 14.38 -3.70
N VAL A 37 -4.15 13.19 -4.19
CA VAL A 37 -5.51 12.64 -4.13
C VAL A 37 -5.97 12.36 -2.71
N GLY A 38 -5.08 11.87 -1.84
CA GLY A 38 -5.45 11.69 -0.44
C GLY A 38 -5.76 13.02 0.25
N TYR A 39 -5.30 14.15 -0.29
CA TYR A 39 -5.65 15.47 0.21
C TYR A 39 -7.04 15.95 -0.27
N MET A 40 -7.75 15.14 -1.05
CA MET A 40 -9.06 15.47 -1.62
C MET A 40 -10.12 14.42 -1.23
N ASP A 41 -9.79 13.56 -0.26
CA ASP A 41 -10.68 12.49 0.19
C ASP A 41 -11.90 13.03 0.95
N PRO A 42 -12.99 12.25 1.05
CA PRO A 42 -14.19 12.66 1.77
C PRO A 42 -13.98 13.06 3.24
N GLY A 43 -12.91 12.58 3.87
CA GLY A 43 -12.55 12.95 5.24
C GLY A 43 -12.28 14.46 5.39
N ASN A 44 -11.55 15.05 4.44
CA ASN A 44 -11.26 16.50 4.44
C ASN A 44 -12.51 17.35 4.22
N TRP A 45 -13.48 16.83 3.43
CA TRP A 45 -14.67 17.59 3.05
C TRP A 45 -15.55 17.89 4.26
N ALA A 46 -15.67 16.96 5.21
CA ALA A 46 -16.44 17.18 6.42
C ALA A 46 -15.92 18.40 7.21
N THR A 47 -14.59 18.53 7.34
CA THR A 47 -13.98 19.67 8.03
C THR A 47 -14.08 20.98 7.24
N ASP A 48 -13.97 20.93 5.91
CA ASP A 48 -14.07 22.11 5.05
C ASP A 48 -15.51 22.65 4.97
N ILE A 49 -16.50 21.75 4.86
CA ILE A 49 -17.93 22.10 4.86
C ILE A 49 -18.33 22.68 6.22
N ALA A 50 -17.97 22.03 7.32
CA ALA A 50 -18.26 22.53 8.66
C ALA A 50 -17.56 23.86 8.93
N GLY A 51 -16.33 24.04 8.43
CA GLY A 51 -15.59 25.29 8.55
C GLY A 51 -16.25 26.44 7.77
N GLY A 52 -16.63 26.19 6.53
CA GLY A 52 -17.31 27.17 5.69
C GLY A 52 -18.70 27.54 6.20
N SER A 53 -19.49 26.56 6.64
CA SER A 53 -20.87 26.78 7.12
C SER A 53 -20.93 27.54 8.45
N LYS A 54 -19.97 27.30 9.36
CA LYS A 54 -19.91 27.97 10.68
C LYS A 54 -19.16 29.28 10.69
N PHE A 55 -18.07 29.40 9.94
CA PHE A 55 -17.13 30.52 10.05
C PHE A 55 -16.94 31.32 8.75
N GLY A 56 -17.74 31.01 7.72
CA GLY A 56 -17.62 31.63 6.42
C GLY A 56 -16.22 31.44 5.84
N TYR A 57 -15.61 32.51 5.34
CA TYR A 57 -14.28 32.45 4.72
C TYR A 57 -13.11 32.52 5.72
N GLN A 58 -13.38 32.58 7.03
CA GLN A 58 -12.35 32.83 8.04
C GLN A 58 -11.25 31.75 8.05
N LEU A 59 -11.57 30.51 7.71
CA LEU A 59 -10.65 29.37 7.82
C LEU A 59 -9.82 29.12 6.54
N ILE A 60 -9.94 29.95 5.51
CA ILE A 60 -9.14 29.81 4.27
C ILE A 60 -7.64 29.93 4.56
N TRP A 61 -7.22 30.86 5.43
CA TRP A 61 -5.81 30.99 5.80
C TRP A 61 -5.27 29.75 6.53
N VAL A 62 -6.10 29.05 7.32
CA VAL A 62 -5.73 27.80 8.00
C VAL A 62 -5.48 26.71 6.96
N LEU A 63 -6.37 26.60 5.98
CA LEU A 63 -6.27 25.67 4.86
C LEU A 63 -4.99 25.92 4.04
N LEU A 64 -4.65 27.19 3.80
CA LEU A 64 -3.39 27.56 3.15
C LEU A 64 -2.17 27.16 3.99
N MET A 65 -2.17 27.46 5.29
CA MET A 65 -1.08 27.08 6.20
C MET A 65 -0.91 25.56 6.27
N SER A 66 -2.01 24.83 6.31
CA SER A 66 -2.03 23.37 6.28
C SER A 66 -1.41 22.82 4.99
N ASN A 67 -1.75 23.39 3.83
CA ASN A 67 -1.13 23.04 2.54
C ASN A 67 0.38 23.33 2.50
N LEU A 68 0.83 24.45 3.08
CA LEU A 68 2.26 24.75 3.17
C LEU A 68 3.01 23.74 4.05
N ILE A 69 2.42 23.32 5.17
CA ILE A 69 2.97 22.26 6.02
C ILE A 69 3.00 20.93 5.27
N ALA A 70 1.93 20.58 4.55
CA ALA A 70 1.88 19.39 3.72
C ALA A 70 2.99 19.39 2.66
N LEU A 71 3.16 20.48 1.92
CA LEU A 71 4.20 20.64 0.91
C LEU A 71 5.60 20.49 1.51
N LEU A 72 5.84 21.08 2.69
CA LEU A 72 7.09 20.92 3.43
C LEU A 72 7.35 19.45 3.75
N LEU A 73 6.43 18.76 4.43
CA LEU A 73 6.60 17.38 4.87
C LEU A 73 6.67 16.40 3.69
N GLN A 74 5.89 16.62 2.64
CA GLN A 74 5.93 15.81 1.42
C GLN A 74 7.25 15.97 0.68
N SER A 75 7.81 17.19 0.64
CA SER A 75 9.14 17.42 0.06
C SER A 75 10.26 16.70 0.83
N LEU A 76 10.10 16.54 2.16
CA LEU A 76 11.02 15.75 2.98
C LEU A 76 10.88 14.26 2.70
N SER A 77 9.65 13.76 2.62
CA SER A 77 9.34 12.36 2.31
C SER A 77 9.92 11.95 0.96
N ALA A 78 9.66 12.74 -0.08
CA ALA A 78 10.21 12.51 -1.40
C ALA A 78 11.74 12.55 -1.41
N ARG A 79 12.33 13.52 -0.70
CA ARG A 79 13.80 13.62 -0.60
C ARG A 79 14.41 12.38 0.05
N LEU A 80 13.79 11.84 1.10
CA LEU A 80 14.22 10.60 1.73
C LEU A 80 14.27 9.45 0.70
N GLY A 81 13.19 9.25 -0.05
CA GLY A 81 13.09 8.21 -1.08
C GLY A 81 14.10 8.37 -2.22
N ILE A 82 14.28 9.60 -2.72
CA ILE A 82 15.22 9.90 -3.82
C ILE A 82 16.67 9.70 -3.37
N VAL A 83 17.05 10.19 -2.19
CA VAL A 83 18.44 10.17 -1.72
C VAL A 83 18.83 8.80 -1.20
N ARG A 84 18.05 8.22 -0.27
CA ARG A 84 18.40 6.95 0.39
C ARG A 84 17.97 5.72 -0.39
N GLY A 85 17.03 5.85 -1.33
CA GLY A 85 16.47 4.70 -2.05
C GLY A 85 15.68 3.74 -1.14
N LEU A 86 15.18 4.25 -0.02
CA LEU A 86 14.35 3.54 0.95
C LEU A 86 13.06 4.34 1.16
N ASP A 87 11.94 3.65 1.30
CA ASP A 87 10.73 4.31 1.77
C ASP A 87 10.81 4.62 3.28
N LEU A 88 9.91 5.49 3.77
CA LEU A 88 9.89 5.92 5.17
C LEU A 88 9.68 4.76 6.15
N ALA A 89 8.92 3.71 5.78
CA ALA A 89 8.68 2.56 6.65
C ALA A 89 9.94 1.69 6.76
N GLN A 90 10.62 1.43 5.65
CA GLN A 90 11.92 0.76 5.61
C GLN A 90 12.99 1.54 6.38
N ALA A 91 13.05 2.86 6.16
CA ALA A 91 14.02 3.72 6.83
C ALA A 91 13.76 3.80 8.34
N SER A 92 12.49 3.86 8.76
CA SER A 92 12.09 3.82 10.17
C SER A 92 12.44 2.47 10.80
N ARG A 93 12.15 1.36 10.11
CA ARG A 93 12.54 0.02 10.56
C ARG A 93 14.04 -0.12 10.81
N ASN A 94 14.85 0.47 9.95
CA ASN A 94 16.31 0.42 10.06
C ASN A 94 16.82 1.31 11.20
N ALA A 95 16.12 2.40 11.52
CA ALA A 95 16.48 3.32 12.59
C ALA A 95 16.10 2.81 13.98
N TYR A 96 14.94 2.17 14.14
CA TYR A 96 14.41 1.76 15.45
C TYR A 96 14.65 0.27 15.77
N PRO A 97 14.64 -0.12 17.06
CA PRO A 97 14.71 -1.52 17.47
C PRO A 97 13.54 -2.34 16.93
N LYS A 98 13.76 -3.64 16.69
CA LYS A 98 12.76 -4.56 16.13
C LYS A 98 11.42 -4.57 16.88
N TRP A 99 11.45 -4.39 18.20
CA TRP A 99 10.23 -4.38 19.04
C TRP A 99 9.35 -3.14 18.79
N VAL A 100 9.91 -2.02 18.33
CA VAL A 100 9.16 -0.77 18.03
C VAL A 100 8.43 -0.87 16.68
N ASN A 101 8.98 -1.64 15.75
CA ASN A 101 8.45 -1.75 14.39
C ASN A 101 7.07 -2.41 14.34
N PHE A 102 6.76 -3.31 15.28
CA PHE A 102 5.46 -3.97 15.34
C PHE A 102 4.34 -3.02 15.83
N PRO A 103 4.48 -2.29 16.95
CA PRO A 103 3.55 -1.23 17.33
C PRO A 103 3.38 -0.16 16.23
N LEU A 104 4.47 0.29 15.60
CA LEU A 104 4.41 1.25 14.49
C LEU A 104 3.61 0.72 13.29
N PHE A 105 3.79 -0.57 12.96
CA PHE A 105 3.02 -1.23 11.93
C PHE A 105 1.52 -1.25 12.26
N ILE A 106 1.16 -1.64 13.49
CA ILE A 106 -0.25 -1.71 13.92
C ILE A 106 -0.89 -0.33 13.83
N LEU A 107 -0.27 0.71 14.38
CA LEU A 107 -0.81 2.06 14.32
C LEU A 107 -0.98 2.55 12.88
N ALA A 108 0.02 2.31 12.02
CA ALA A 108 -0.04 2.66 10.61
C ALA A 108 -1.15 1.90 9.85
N GLN A 109 -1.33 0.61 10.16
CA GLN A 109 -2.37 -0.21 9.53
C GLN A 109 -3.77 0.19 9.98
N THR A 110 -3.94 0.49 11.27
CA THR A 110 -5.20 1.03 11.83
C THR A 110 -5.55 2.37 11.20
N ALA A 111 -4.57 3.26 11.00
CA ALA A 111 -4.78 4.53 10.30
C ALA A 111 -5.22 4.35 8.84
N ILE A 112 -4.71 3.34 8.13
CA ILE A 112 -5.18 3.00 6.78
C ILE A 112 -6.62 2.49 6.81
N ILE A 113 -6.98 1.64 7.79
CA ILE A 113 -8.36 1.14 7.91
C ILE A 113 -9.31 2.31 8.21
N ALA A 114 -8.90 3.27 9.06
CA ALA A 114 -9.67 4.47 9.34
C ALA A 114 -9.84 5.37 8.09
N CYS A 115 -8.79 5.54 7.30
CA CYS A 115 -8.88 6.21 6.00
C CYS A 115 -9.85 5.50 5.06
N ASP A 116 -9.73 4.17 4.95
CA ASP A 116 -10.58 3.35 4.08
C ASP A 116 -12.06 3.42 4.51
N LEU A 117 -12.32 3.52 5.81
CA LEU A 117 -13.64 3.75 6.38
C LEU A 117 -14.24 5.09 5.91
N ALA A 118 -13.48 6.19 5.95
CA ALA A 118 -13.93 7.48 5.46
C ALA A 118 -14.25 7.45 3.95
N GLU A 119 -13.44 6.75 3.16
CA GLU A 119 -13.66 6.58 1.71
C GLU A 119 -14.94 5.80 1.41
N ILE A 120 -15.20 4.72 2.14
CA ILE A 120 -16.40 3.89 1.99
C ILE A 120 -17.64 4.69 2.32
N ILE A 121 -17.62 5.41 3.45
CA ILE A 121 -18.74 6.23 3.90
C ILE A 121 -19.01 7.31 2.85
N GLY A 122 -17.98 8.04 2.41
CA GLY A 122 -18.12 9.07 1.37
C GLY A 122 -18.69 8.49 0.07
N MET A 123 -18.17 7.37 -0.42
CA MET A 123 -18.67 6.72 -1.63
C MET A 123 -20.11 6.24 -1.48
N ALA A 124 -20.47 5.64 -0.35
CA ALA A 124 -21.82 5.18 -0.07
C ALA A 124 -22.81 6.35 -0.01
N ILE A 125 -22.42 7.47 0.62
CA ILE A 125 -23.19 8.71 0.62
C ILE A 125 -23.34 9.21 -0.82
N GLY A 126 -22.28 9.30 -1.62
CA GLY A 126 -22.37 9.74 -3.01
C GLY A 126 -23.32 8.87 -3.86
N LEU A 127 -23.29 7.54 -3.67
CA LEU A 127 -24.21 6.61 -4.32
C LEU A 127 -25.66 6.78 -3.85
N ASN A 128 -25.87 7.03 -2.54
CA ASN A 128 -27.19 7.33 -1.99
C ASN A 128 -27.76 8.62 -2.58
N LEU A 129 -26.94 9.67 -2.65
CA LEU A 129 -27.34 10.97 -3.15
C LEU A 129 -27.67 10.96 -4.66
N LEU A 130 -26.89 10.21 -5.46
CA LEU A 130 -27.05 10.18 -6.91
C LEU A 130 -28.15 9.21 -7.39
N PHE A 131 -28.29 8.06 -6.73
CA PHE A 131 -29.16 6.96 -7.18
C PHE A 131 -30.29 6.63 -6.20
N GLY A 132 -30.35 7.28 -5.03
CA GLY A 132 -31.32 6.95 -3.98
C GLY A 132 -31.05 5.60 -3.31
N LEU A 133 -29.86 5.03 -3.46
CA LEU A 133 -29.51 3.72 -2.91
C LEU A 133 -29.35 3.78 -1.38
N PRO A 134 -29.94 2.87 -0.59
CA PRO A 134 -29.69 2.81 0.85
C PRO A 134 -28.20 2.66 1.18
N LEU A 135 -27.73 3.28 2.27
CA LEU A 135 -26.30 3.36 2.59
C LEU A 135 -25.65 1.98 2.73
N ILE A 136 -26.36 1.00 3.29
CA ILE A 136 -25.89 -0.40 3.40
C ILE A 136 -25.55 -0.98 2.02
N TRP A 137 -26.39 -0.73 1.01
CA TRP A 137 -26.13 -1.17 -0.36
C TRP A 137 -24.98 -0.39 -1.00
N GLY A 138 -24.92 0.92 -0.76
CA GLY A 138 -23.80 1.76 -1.17
C GLY A 138 -22.47 1.22 -0.66
N ILE A 139 -22.37 0.91 0.63
CA ILE A 139 -21.20 0.30 1.26
C ILE A 139 -20.89 -1.08 0.67
N SER A 140 -21.91 -1.92 0.48
CA SER A 140 -21.74 -3.26 -0.10
C SER A 140 -21.09 -3.22 -1.49
N ILE A 141 -21.51 -2.26 -2.32
CA ILE A 141 -20.98 -2.07 -3.69
C ILE A 141 -19.49 -1.71 -3.65
N THR A 142 -19.02 -1.02 -2.60
CA THR A 142 -17.60 -0.63 -2.50
C THR A 142 -16.64 -1.82 -2.46
N ILE A 143 -17.09 -3.04 -2.12
CA ILE A 143 -16.26 -4.26 -2.16
C ILE A 143 -15.75 -4.56 -3.58
N PHE A 144 -16.53 -4.20 -4.61
CA PHE A 144 -16.15 -4.43 -6.01
C PHE A 144 -14.99 -3.55 -6.49
N ASP A 145 -14.59 -2.55 -5.70
CA ASP A 145 -13.39 -1.75 -5.97
C ASP A 145 -12.10 -2.60 -6.01
N THR A 146 -12.07 -3.75 -5.31
CA THR A 146 -10.98 -4.73 -5.34
C THR A 146 -10.74 -5.24 -6.76
N VAL A 147 -11.82 -5.44 -7.52
CA VAL A 147 -11.77 -5.86 -8.92
C VAL A 147 -11.23 -4.74 -9.79
N LEU A 148 -11.67 -3.50 -9.55
CA LEU A 148 -11.15 -2.32 -10.25
C LEU A 148 -9.65 -2.13 -10.00
N LEU A 149 -9.21 -2.26 -8.74
CA LEU A 149 -7.80 -2.18 -8.37
C LEU A 149 -6.97 -3.24 -9.09
N LEU A 150 -7.44 -4.50 -9.09
CA LEU A 150 -6.79 -5.60 -9.82
C LEU A 150 -6.63 -5.28 -11.31
N PHE A 151 -7.68 -4.73 -11.92
CA PHE A 151 -7.66 -4.32 -13.33
C PHE A 151 -6.63 -3.22 -13.59
N LEU A 152 -6.56 -2.21 -12.71
CA LEU A 152 -5.61 -1.09 -12.84
C LEU A 152 -4.16 -1.54 -12.63
N LEU A 153 -3.90 -2.40 -11.65
CA LEU A 153 -2.56 -2.95 -11.38
C LEU A 153 -2.02 -3.73 -12.58
N ASN A 154 -2.87 -4.56 -13.22
CA ASN A 154 -2.50 -5.31 -14.42
C ASN A 154 -2.17 -4.42 -15.64
N LYS A 155 -2.62 -3.16 -15.66
CA LYS A 155 -2.35 -2.21 -16.76
C LYS A 155 -1.08 -1.38 -16.56
N GLY A 156 -0.47 -1.41 -15.37
CA GLY A 156 0.78 -0.73 -15.03
C GLY A 156 0.63 0.75 -14.59
N MET A 157 1.72 1.31 -14.02
CA MET A 157 1.72 2.61 -13.31
C MET A 157 1.19 3.79 -14.12
N ARG A 158 1.53 3.91 -15.41
CA ARG A 158 1.05 5.05 -16.23
C ARG A 158 -0.46 5.07 -16.39
N LYS A 159 -1.10 3.91 -16.49
CA LYS A 159 -2.56 3.82 -16.63
C LYS A 159 -3.26 4.10 -15.31
N MET A 160 -2.66 3.67 -14.20
CA MET A 160 -3.09 4.02 -12.86
C MET A 160 -2.99 5.54 -12.60
N GLU A 161 -1.85 6.16 -12.92
CA GLU A 161 -1.64 7.61 -12.86
C GLU A 161 -2.70 8.37 -13.67
N ALA A 162 -2.95 7.95 -14.91
CA ALA A 162 -3.96 8.59 -15.76
C ALA A 162 -5.39 8.43 -15.21
N PHE A 163 -5.74 7.28 -14.66
CA PHE A 163 -7.04 7.04 -14.01
C PHE A 163 -7.23 8.00 -12.83
N ILE A 164 -6.24 8.08 -11.95
CA ILE A 164 -6.28 8.94 -10.76
C ILE A 164 -6.38 10.42 -11.15
N VAL A 165 -5.57 10.89 -12.11
CA VAL A 165 -5.64 12.27 -12.61
C VAL A 165 -7.02 12.57 -13.21
N SER A 166 -7.66 11.61 -13.88
CA SER A 166 -9.02 11.77 -14.40
C SER A 166 -10.06 11.95 -13.28
N MET A 167 -9.92 11.24 -12.16
CA MET A 167 -10.80 11.41 -11.00
C MET A 167 -10.61 12.78 -10.34
N VAL A 168 -9.36 13.21 -10.15
CA VAL A 168 -9.03 14.56 -9.63
C VAL A 168 -9.62 15.64 -10.54
N PHE A 169 -9.54 15.46 -11.86
CA PHE A 169 -10.12 16.37 -12.82
C PHE A 169 -11.66 16.44 -12.70
N ILE A 170 -12.34 15.30 -12.50
CA ILE A 170 -13.79 15.26 -12.28
C ILE A 170 -14.17 16.03 -11.00
N VAL A 171 -13.45 15.81 -9.90
CA VAL A 171 -13.69 16.52 -8.63
C VAL A 171 -13.48 18.02 -8.81
N GLY A 172 -12.35 18.42 -9.38
CA GLY A 172 -12.02 19.83 -9.59
C GLY A 172 -12.99 20.54 -10.53
N LEU A 173 -13.43 19.88 -11.61
CA LEU A 173 -14.41 20.44 -12.54
C LEU A 173 -15.79 20.58 -11.88
N SER A 174 -16.21 19.62 -11.06
CA SER A 174 -17.49 19.66 -10.36
C SER A 174 -17.57 20.88 -9.43
N PHE A 175 -16.58 21.06 -8.56
CA PHE A 175 -16.53 22.23 -7.66
C PHE A 175 -16.29 23.54 -8.39
N LEU A 176 -15.56 23.53 -9.51
CA LEU A 176 -15.41 24.73 -10.34
C LEU A 176 -16.76 25.18 -10.89
N VAL A 177 -17.58 24.25 -11.39
CA VAL A 177 -18.94 24.57 -11.89
C VAL A 177 -19.84 25.02 -10.74
N GLU A 178 -19.80 24.38 -9.58
CA GLU A 178 -20.57 24.80 -8.41
C GLU A 178 -20.20 26.21 -7.93
N MET A 179 -18.92 26.57 -7.98
CA MET A 179 -18.45 27.93 -7.69
C MET A 179 -19.04 28.99 -8.64
N PHE A 180 -19.27 28.65 -9.91
CA PHE A 180 -19.99 29.54 -10.83
C PHE A 180 -21.48 29.63 -10.54
N ILE A 181 -22.09 28.58 -10.00
CA ILE A 181 -23.51 28.57 -9.63
C ILE A 181 -23.76 29.40 -8.36
N VAL A 182 -22.86 29.30 -7.38
CA VAL A 182 -23.03 29.95 -6.06
C VAL A 182 -22.55 31.41 -6.04
N GLU A 183 -21.77 31.83 -7.04
CA GLU A 183 -21.30 33.22 -7.24
C GLU A 183 -20.71 33.87 -5.96
N PRO A 184 -19.63 33.31 -5.37
CA PRO A 184 -19.08 33.85 -4.13
C PRO A 184 -18.34 35.18 -4.33
N SER A 185 -18.35 36.02 -3.30
CA SER A 185 -17.68 37.33 -3.32
C SER A 185 -16.16 37.19 -3.29
N LEU A 186 -15.50 37.50 -4.40
CA LEU A 186 -14.02 37.48 -4.51
C LEU A 186 -13.34 38.34 -3.44
N LYS A 187 -13.94 39.48 -3.08
CA LYS A 187 -13.37 40.40 -2.07
C LYS A 187 -13.33 39.75 -0.68
N GLU A 188 -14.35 38.99 -0.32
CA GLU A 188 -14.43 38.31 0.97
C GLU A 188 -13.53 37.07 1.01
N ILE A 189 -13.42 36.34 -0.11
CA ILE A 189 -12.46 35.23 -0.26
C ILE A 189 -11.03 35.72 -0.02
N VAL A 190 -10.62 36.82 -0.67
CA VAL A 190 -9.28 37.39 -0.49
C VAL A 190 -9.04 37.80 0.96
N LYS A 191 -10.06 38.34 1.64
CA LYS A 191 -9.98 38.68 3.07
C LYS A 191 -9.83 37.43 3.95
N GLY A 192 -10.39 36.29 3.54
CA GLY A 192 -10.24 35.01 4.26
C GLY A 192 -8.81 34.47 4.32
N PHE A 193 -7.91 34.95 3.46
CA PHE A 193 -6.48 34.64 3.53
C PHE A 193 -5.73 35.42 4.62
N GLU A 194 -6.34 36.45 5.20
CA GLU A 194 -5.75 37.20 6.31
C GLU A 194 -5.82 36.37 7.60
N PRO A 195 -4.68 36.10 8.29
CA PRO A 195 -4.68 35.37 9.54
C PRO A 195 -5.55 36.07 10.59
N SER A 196 -6.47 35.32 11.18
CA SER A 196 -7.38 35.81 12.23
C SER A 196 -7.20 35.03 13.53
N MET A 197 -7.53 35.66 14.66
CA MET A 197 -7.52 35.00 15.97
C MET A 197 -8.61 33.92 16.01
N LEU A 198 -8.22 32.70 16.38
CA LEU A 198 -9.13 31.55 16.51
C LEU A 198 -9.41 31.26 17.99
N SER A 199 -10.67 31.06 18.34
CA SER A 199 -11.12 30.69 19.70
C SER A 199 -12.29 29.72 19.65
N GLY A 200 -12.41 28.86 20.67
CA GLY A 200 -13.51 27.90 20.79
C GLY A 200 -13.61 26.96 19.57
N ASP A 201 -14.82 26.79 19.06
CA ASP A 201 -15.15 25.92 17.92
C ASP A 201 -14.34 26.23 16.65
N ALA A 202 -13.98 27.50 16.41
CA ALA A 202 -13.17 27.88 15.24
C ALA A 202 -11.77 27.27 15.32
N LEU A 203 -11.19 27.23 16.52
CA LEU A 203 -9.91 26.56 16.74
C LEU A 203 -10.05 25.04 16.59
N TYR A 204 -11.16 24.45 17.05
CA TYR A 204 -11.41 23.02 16.90
C TYR A 204 -11.49 22.60 15.43
N ILE A 205 -12.27 23.31 14.60
CA ILE A 205 -12.35 23.01 13.16
C ILE A 205 -11.01 23.28 12.46
N ALA A 206 -10.31 24.37 12.81
CA ALA A 206 -8.98 24.65 12.27
C ALA A 206 -7.99 23.50 12.56
N ILE A 207 -8.06 22.92 13.75
CA ILE A 207 -7.27 21.74 14.12
C ILE A 207 -7.67 20.53 13.26
N GLY A 208 -8.97 20.30 13.08
CA GLY A 208 -9.50 19.27 12.18
C GLY A 208 -8.96 19.41 10.76
N ILE A 209 -9.00 20.62 10.18
CA ILE A 209 -8.47 20.91 8.84
C ILE A 209 -6.98 20.56 8.77
N ILE A 210 -6.17 20.97 9.74
CA ILE A 210 -4.72 20.67 9.74
C ILE A 210 -4.47 19.16 9.84
N GLY A 211 -5.19 18.48 10.73
CA GLY A 211 -5.04 17.03 10.95
C GLY A 211 -5.47 16.20 9.74
N ALA A 212 -6.60 16.56 9.12
CA ALA A 212 -7.15 15.87 7.95
C ALA A 212 -6.26 16.10 6.71
N THR A 213 -5.77 17.32 6.50
CA THR A 213 -4.90 17.64 5.36
C THR A 213 -3.61 16.82 5.43
N VAL A 214 -2.92 16.74 6.57
CA VAL A 214 -1.60 16.10 6.62
C VAL A 214 -1.74 14.60 6.91
N MET A 215 -2.03 13.80 5.90
CA MET A 215 -2.18 12.34 6.08
C MET A 215 -0.85 11.60 6.26
N PRO A 216 -0.70 10.74 7.29
CA PRO A 216 0.55 10.00 7.52
C PRO A 216 0.87 8.98 6.42
N HIS A 217 -0.14 8.24 5.95
CA HIS A 217 0.05 7.20 4.94
C HIS A 217 0.59 7.78 3.63
N ASN A 218 0.24 9.03 3.31
CA ASN A 218 0.78 9.76 2.15
C ASN A 218 2.27 10.07 2.28
N LEU A 219 2.80 10.25 3.50
CA LEU A 219 4.24 10.38 3.69
C LEU A 219 4.97 9.07 3.38
N TYR A 220 4.40 7.91 3.75
CA TYR A 220 4.98 6.62 3.37
C TYR A 220 4.86 6.40 1.85
N LEU A 221 3.69 6.67 1.29
CA LEU A 221 3.39 6.53 -0.13
C LEU A 221 4.36 7.34 -1.00
N HIS A 222 4.52 8.63 -0.71
CA HIS A 222 5.33 9.52 -1.53
C HIS A 222 6.81 9.09 -1.53
N SER A 223 7.37 8.72 -0.36
CA SER A 223 8.76 8.24 -0.25
C SER A 223 9.03 6.99 -1.09
N SER A 224 8.01 6.19 -1.40
CA SER A 224 8.13 5.01 -2.26
C SER A 224 7.86 5.35 -3.74
N LEU A 225 6.80 6.11 -4.04
CA LEU A 225 6.42 6.41 -5.43
C LEU A 225 7.49 7.18 -6.20
N VAL A 226 8.26 8.05 -5.54
CA VAL A 226 9.39 8.74 -6.18
C VAL A 226 10.47 7.78 -6.70
N GLN A 227 10.54 6.57 -6.16
CA GLN A 227 11.50 5.53 -6.57
C GLN A 227 11.05 4.75 -7.81
N THR A 228 9.81 4.96 -8.29
CA THR A 228 9.33 4.40 -9.56
C THR A 228 10.00 5.04 -10.78
N ARG A 229 10.55 6.25 -10.61
CA ARG A 229 11.28 6.98 -11.64
C ARG A 229 12.73 6.52 -11.67
N LYS A 230 13.20 6.09 -12.83
CA LYS A 230 14.61 5.75 -13.05
C LYS A 230 15.41 7.02 -13.34
N PHE A 231 16.40 7.33 -12.52
CA PHE A 231 17.33 8.46 -12.70
C PHE A 231 18.75 8.06 -12.32
N GLU A 232 19.74 8.81 -12.79
CA GLU A 232 21.16 8.57 -12.46
C GLU A 232 21.42 8.85 -10.98
N ARG A 233 22.11 7.92 -10.30
CA ARG A 233 22.40 8.01 -8.85
C ARG A 233 23.68 8.80 -8.54
N ASP A 234 24.12 9.65 -9.47
CA ASP A 234 25.21 10.59 -9.26
C ASP A 234 24.69 11.88 -8.58
N ASN A 235 25.61 12.72 -8.12
CA ASN A 235 25.24 13.95 -7.41
C ASN A 235 24.40 14.92 -8.28
N LYS A 236 24.57 14.92 -9.61
CA LYS A 236 23.76 15.80 -10.49
C LYS A 236 22.36 15.23 -10.69
N GLY A 237 22.24 13.93 -10.95
CA GLY A 237 20.95 13.25 -11.13
C GLY A 237 20.07 13.33 -9.88
N ILE A 238 20.63 13.16 -8.68
CA ILE A 238 19.88 13.31 -7.42
C ILE A 238 19.41 14.76 -7.23
N LYS A 239 20.25 15.78 -7.49
CA LYS A 239 19.84 17.20 -7.40
C LYS A 239 18.69 17.52 -8.36
N GLU A 240 18.79 17.02 -9.59
CA GLU A 240 17.77 17.21 -10.62
C GLU A 240 16.45 16.52 -10.24
N ALA A 241 16.52 15.28 -9.76
CA ALA A 241 15.35 14.53 -9.29
C ALA A 241 14.64 15.23 -8.13
N ILE A 242 15.38 15.74 -7.14
CA ILE A 242 14.80 16.52 -6.02
C ILE A 242 14.11 17.79 -6.55
N LYS A 243 14.74 18.51 -7.50
CA LYS A 243 14.17 19.75 -8.05
C LYS A 243 12.86 19.48 -8.81
N PHE A 244 12.84 18.46 -9.68
CA PHE A 244 11.63 18.14 -10.44
C PHE A 244 10.53 17.58 -9.55
N ASN A 245 10.86 16.74 -8.58
CA ASN A 245 9.87 16.25 -7.65
C ASN A 245 9.28 17.39 -6.78
N PHE A 246 10.09 18.37 -6.36
CA PHE A 246 9.55 19.54 -5.66
C PHE A 246 8.52 20.31 -6.50
N ILE A 247 8.80 20.51 -7.79
CA ILE A 247 7.85 21.16 -8.71
C ILE A 247 6.59 20.31 -8.88
N ASP A 248 6.74 19.00 -9.10
CA ASP A 248 5.61 18.05 -9.22
C ASP A 248 4.72 18.11 -7.96
N THR A 249 5.34 18.06 -6.79
CA THR A 249 4.67 18.14 -5.48
C THR A 249 3.98 19.47 -5.27
N ALA A 250 4.65 20.58 -5.58
CA ALA A 250 4.07 21.91 -5.43
C ALA A 250 2.84 22.08 -6.31
N VAL A 251 2.90 21.67 -7.58
CA VAL A 251 1.75 21.78 -8.49
C VAL A 251 0.59 20.89 -8.03
N ALA A 252 0.86 19.61 -7.71
CA ALA A 252 -0.18 18.66 -7.34
C ALA A 252 -0.88 19.05 -6.02
N LEU A 253 -0.13 19.45 -4.98
CA LEU A 253 -0.72 19.85 -3.70
C LEU A 253 -1.44 21.20 -3.79
N ASN A 254 -0.99 22.15 -4.63
CA ASN A 254 -1.75 23.38 -4.84
C ASN A 254 -3.07 23.12 -5.58
N LEU A 255 -3.12 22.15 -6.50
CA LEU A 255 -4.38 21.72 -7.09
C LEU A 255 -5.34 21.15 -6.03
N ALA A 256 -4.85 20.30 -5.12
CA ALA A 256 -5.66 19.80 -4.01
C ALA A 256 -6.13 20.94 -3.08
N PHE A 257 -5.24 21.89 -2.76
CA PHE A 257 -5.58 23.09 -2.01
C PHE A 257 -6.72 23.89 -2.65
N PHE A 258 -6.70 24.09 -3.98
CA PHE A 258 -7.78 24.81 -4.66
C PHE A 258 -9.12 24.09 -4.57
N VAL A 259 -9.12 22.75 -4.58
CA VAL A 259 -10.36 21.98 -4.40
C VAL A 259 -10.88 22.12 -2.97
N ASN A 260 -10.04 21.92 -1.96
CA ASN A 260 -10.45 22.07 -0.56
C ASN A 260 -10.92 23.51 -0.25
N ALA A 261 -10.22 24.51 -0.79
CA ALA A 261 -10.67 25.90 -0.72
C ALA A 261 -12.01 26.12 -1.42
N ALA A 262 -12.26 25.49 -2.58
CA ALA A 262 -13.54 25.58 -3.27
C ALA A 262 -14.68 24.95 -2.44
N ILE A 263 -14.44 23.83 -1.76
CA ILE A 263 -15.43 23.20 -0.86
C ILE A 263 -15.78 24.13 0.29
N LEU A 264 -14.78 24.71 0.95
CA LEU A 264 -14.99 25.64 2.06
C LEU A 264 -15.72 26.91 1.59
N ILE A 265 -15.30 27.49 0.46
CA ILE A 265 -15.92 28.69 -0.12
C ILE A 265 -17.37 28.40 -0.53
N LEU A 266 -17.63 27.25 -1.14
CA LEU A 266 -18.97 26.79 -1.49
C LEU A 266 -19.84 26.74 -0.22
N ALA A 267 -19.39 26.06 0.83
CA ALA A 267 -20.14 25.95 2.08
C ALA A 267 -20.39 27.32 2.73
N ALA A 268 -19.40 28.22 2.70
CA ALA A 268 -19.55 29.58 3.21
C ALA A 268 -20.57 30.41 2.39
N ALA A 269 -20.51 30.33 1.07
CA ALA A 269 -21.39 31.11 0.21
C ALA A 269 -22.82 30.53 0.15
N ALA A 270 -22.95 29.20 0.15
CA ALA A 270 -24.23 28.50 0.10
C ALA A 270 -24.95 28.44 1.46
N PHE A 271 -24.23 28.25 2.57
CA PHE A 271 -24.86 27.98 3.87
C PHE A 271 -24.71 29.14 4.85
N PHE A 272 -23.48 29.61 5.11
CA PHE A 272 -23.24 30.67 6.10
C PHE A 272 -23.98 31.97 5.75
N LYS A 273 -23.97 32.38 4.48
CA LYS A 273 -24.71 33.58 4.03
C LYS A 273 -26.23 33.45 4.10
N ASN A 274 -26.75 32.22 3.98
CA ASN A 274 -28.18 31.93 4.05
C ASN A 274 -28.65 31.61 5.48
N GLY A 275 -27.80 31.79 6.49
CA GLY A 275 -28.13 31.58 7.91
C GLY A 275 -28.05 30.12 8.37
N PHE A 276 -27.56 29.21 7.54
CA PHE A 276 -27.36 27.80 7.88
C PHE A 276 -25.98 27.58 8.49
N HIS A 277 -25.88 27.73 9.81
CA HIS A 277 -24.61 27.66 10.53
C HIS A 277 -24.29 26.27 11.11
N GLU A 278 -25.21 25.31 11.06
CA GLU A 278 -25.02 23.97 11.66
C GLU A 278 -24.97 22.85 10.60
N VAL A 279 -24.36 23.11 9.45
CA VAL A 279 -24.15 22.09 8.42
C VAL A 279 -22.85 21.35 8.73
N ALA A 280 -22.98 20.24 9.47
CA ALA A 280 -21.86 19.37 9.81
C ALA A 280 -21.76 18.13 8.92
N GLU A 281 -22.88 17.65 8.37
CA GLU A 281 -22.93 16.42 7.59
C GLU A 281 -22.95 16.66 6.07
N ILE A 282 -22.34 15.72 5.33
CA ILE A 282 -22.24 15.75 3.87
C ILE A 282 -23.65 15.65 3.24
N GLN A 283 -24.53 14.87 3.84
CA GLN A 283 -25.91 14.67 3.41
C GLN A 283 -26.73 15.97 3.51
N ASP A 284 -26.52 16.73 4.59
CA ASP A 284 -27.18 18.01 4.81
C ASP A 284 -26.72 19.05 3.80
N ALA A 285 -25.42 19.11 3.52
CA ALA A 285 -24.87 19.98 2.49
C ALA A 285 -25.53 19.70 1.12
N HIS A 286 -25.68 18.43 0.73
CA HIS A 286 -26.35 18.08 -0.52
C HIS A 286 -27.83 18.50 -0.53
N ARG A 287 -28.60 18.22 0.53
CA ARG A 287 -30.02 18.61 0.62
C ARG A 287 -30.20 20.12 0.51
N LEU A 288 -29.33 20.89 1.16
CA LEU A 288 -29.35 22.34 1.10
C LEU A 288 -28.97 22.86 -0.29
N LEU A 289 -27.97 22.27 -0.95
CA LEU A 289 -27.64 22.60 -2.34
C LEU A 289 -28.83 22.37 -3.29
N THR A 290 -29.57 21.27 -3.13
CA THR A 290 -30.78 21.00 -3.92
C THR A 290 -31.83 22.10 -3.77
N ASN A 291 -32.06 22.54 -2.53
CA ASN A 291 -33.09 23.52 -2.23
C ASN A 291 -32.73 24.93 -2.72
N ILE A 292 -31.45 25.29 -2.71
CA ILE A 292 -30.99 26.64 -3.03
C ILE A 292 -30.65 26.79 -4.51
N PHE A 293 -30.04 25.78 -5.14
CA PHE A 293 -29.45 25.89 -6.49
C PHE A 293 -30.01 24.89 -7.52
N GLY A 294 -31.04 24.13 -7.17
CA GLY A 294 -31.68 23.15 -8.06
C GLY A 294 -30.88 21.85 -8.17
N SER A 295 -31.19 21.02 -9.18
CA SER A 295 -30.71 19.63 -9.24
C SER A 295 -29.29 19.43 -9.78
N ILE A 296 -28.66 20.45 -10.37
CA ILE A 296 -27.34 20.31 -11.02
C ILE A 296 -26.21 20.30 -9.99
N ALA A 297 -26.18 21.28 -9.08
CA ALA A 297 -25.18 21.37 -8.01
C ALA A 297 -25.10 20.10 -7.13
N PRO A 298 -26.20 19.58 -6.55
CA PRO A 298 -26.18 18.35 -5.76
C PRO A 298 -25.69 17.12 -6.56
N ALA A 299 -26.02 17.02 -7.85
CA ALA A 299 -25.55 15.92 -8.70
C ALA A 299 -24.04 15.98 -8.94
N LEU A 300 -23.49 17.17 -9.21
CA LEU A 300 -22.05 17.38 -9.36
C LEU A 300 -21.31 17.06 -8.05
N PHE A 301 -21.86 17.48 -6.92
CA PHE A 301 -21.34 17.19 -5.60
C PHE A 301 -21.27 15.68 -5.33
N ALA A 302 -22.34 14.93 -5.64
CA ALA A 302 -22.38 13.48 -5.49
C ALA A 302 -21.40 12.76 -6.43
N ILE A 303 -21.27 13.21 -7.69
CA ILE A 303 -20.29 12.67 -8.65
C ILE A 303 -18.86 12.90 -8.16
N ALA A 304 -18.56 14.10 -7.66
CA ALA A 304 -17.26 14.44 -7.11
C ALA A 304 -16.95 13.56 -5.88
N LEU A 305 -17.93 13.31 -5.01
CA LEU A 305 -17.74 12.49 -3.82
C LEU A 305 -17.41 11.03 -4.15
N ILE A 306 -18.07 10.46 -5.18
CA ILE A 306 -17.75 9.12 -5.69
C ILE A 306 -16.34 9.09 -6.30
N ALA A 307 -15.98 10.09 -7.10
CA ALA A 307 -14.65 10.19 -7.73
C ALA A 307 -13.53 10.33 -6.69
N ALA A 308 -13.74 11.13 -5.64
CA ALA A 308 -12.82 11.29 -4.52
C ALA A 308 -12.61 9.96 -3.78
N GLY A 309 -13.68 9.25 -3.41
CA GLY A 309 -13.59 7.94 -2.76
C GLY A 309 -12.86 6.89 -3.60
N GLN A 310 -13.16 6.82 -4.90
CA GLN A 310 -12.53 5.85 -5.82
C GLN A 310 -11.03 6.09 -6.01
N SER A 311 -10.62 7.35 -6.06
CA SER A 311 -9.21 7.70 -6.28
C SER A 311 -8.35 7.45 -5.04
N SER A 312 -8.85 7.77 -3.85
CA SER A 312 -8.16 7.52 -2.58
C SER A 312 -7.92 6.03 -2.31
N THR A 313 -8.87 5.18 -2.67
CA THR A 313 -8.81 3.70 -2.58
C THR A 313 -7.55 3.09 -3.18
N VAL A 314 -7.12 3.58 -4.35
CA VAL A 314 -5.91 3.08 -5.01
C VAL A 314 -4.67 3.46 -4.19
N THR A 315 -4.64 4.68 -3.68
CA THR A 315 -3.50 5.22 -2.92
C THR A 315 -3.36 4.57 -1.55
N GLY A 316 -4.46 4.34 -0.84
CA GLY A 316 -4.49 3.64 0.44
C GLY A 316 -3.98 2.20 0.33
N THR A 317 -4.29 1.52 -0.78
CA THR A 317 -3.80 0.15 -1.01
C THR A 317 -2.29 0.09 -1.22
N LEU A 318 -1.73 1.04 -1.98
CA LEU A 318 -0.29 1.16 -2.19
C LEU A 318 0.41 1.56 -0.89
N ALA A 319 -0.15 2.50 -0.12
CA ALA A 319 0.40 2.89 1.18
C ALA A 319 0.42 1.70 2.16
N GLY A 320 -0.63 0.89 2.19
CA GLY A 320 -0.70 -0.34 2.96
C GLY A 320 0.36 -1.36 2.56
N GLN A 321 0.66 -1.47 1.26
CA GLN A 321 1.79 -2.28 0.80
C GLN A 321 3.11 -1.83 1.42
N ILE A 322 3.38 -0.54 1.29
CA ILE A 322 4.64 0.06 1.70
C ILE A 322 4.82 -0.09 3.21
N ILE A 323 3.76 0.10 3.98
CA ILE A 323 3.79 -0.06 5.44
C ILE A 323 4.02 -1.51 5.86
N MET A 324 3.31 -2.47 5.26
CA MET A 324 3.45 -3.91 5.55
C MET A 324 4.85 -4.43 5.19
N GLU A 325 5.31 -4.13 3.98
CA GLU A 325 6.62 -4.57 3.50
C GLU A 325 7.75 -3.83 4.24
N GLY A 326 7.60 -2.53 4.46
CA GLY A 326 8.60 -1.71 5.13
C GLY A 326 8.81 -2.10 6.59
N HIS A 327 7.76 -2.08 7.42
CA HIS A 327 7.90 -2.35 8.85
C HIS A 327 8.14 -3.82 9.18
N LEU A 328 7.45 -4.74 8.51
CA LEU A 328 7.45 -6.17 8.86
C LEU A 328 8.06 -7.10 7.80
N ASN A 329 8.38 -6.63 6.58
CA ASN A 329 8.75 -7.49 5.45
C ASN A 329 7.65 -8.50 5.10
N LEU A 330 6.38 -8.17 5.40
CA LEU A 330 5.23 -9.02 5.12
C LEU A 330 4.73 -8.76 3.69
N ARG A 331 4.79 -9.78 2.83
CA ARG A 331 4.29 -9.71 1.44
C ARG A 331 3.00 -10.48 1.30
N ILE A 332 1.91 -9.74 1.14
CA ILE A 332 0.57 -10.25 0.82
C ILE A 332 0.24 -9.79 -0.60
N GLN A 333 -0.48 -10.60 -1.37
CA GLN A 333 -0.94 -10.21 -2.71
C GLN A 333 -1.85 -8.96 -2.63
N PRO A 334 -1.72 -7.98 -3.56
CA PRO A 334 -2.44 -6.70 -3.46
C PRO A 334 -3.96 -6.82 -3.31
N TRP A 335 -4.60 -7.76 -4.03
CA TRP A 335 -6.05 -7.95 -3.97
C TRP A 335 -6.51 -8.49 -2.62
N LEU A 336 -5.78 -9.44 -2.05
CA LEU A 336 -6.10 -10.03 -0.76
C LEU A 336 -5.91 -8.98 0.34
N ARG A 337 -4.85 -8.18 0.25
CA ARG A 337 -4.65 -7.04 1.15
C ARG A 337 -5.82 -6.07 1.07
N ARG A 338 -6.23 -5.66 -0.13
CA ARG A 338 -7.35 -4.74 -0.32
C ARG A 338 -8.64 -5.31 0.25
N LEU A 339 -8.92 -6.58 -0.02
CA LEU A 339 -10.11 -7.25 0.51
C LEU A 339 -10.10 -7.27 2.04
N ILE A 340 -8.96 -7.60 2.67
CA ILE A 340 -8.83 -7.60 4.13
C ILE A 340 -9.06 -6.20 4.70
N THR A 341 -8.38 -5.18 4.18
CA THR A 341 -8.54 -3.80 4.69
C THR A 341 -9.96 -3.29 4.48
N ARG A 342 -10.57 -3.61 3.32
CA ARG A 342 -11.94 -3.25 2.98
C ARG A 342 -12.94 -3.90 3.92
N LEU A 343 -12.81 -5.20 4.21
CA LEU A 343 -13.67 -5.89 5.15
C LEU A 343 -13.53 -5.32 6.58
N LEU A 344 -12.31 -5.02 7.01
CA LEU A 344 -12.05 -4.41 8.32
C LEU A 344 -12.66 -3.00 8.45
N ALA A 345 -12.80 -2.27 7.35
CA ALA A 345 -13.45 -0.95 7.33
C ALA A 345 -14.98 -1.06 7.20
N ILE A 346 -15.50 -2.02 6.42
CA ILE A 346 -16.96 -2.22 6.25
C ILE A 346 -17.62 -2.67 7.55
N VAL A 347 -16.99 -3.57 8.32
CA VAL A 347 -17.61 -4.17 9.51
C VAL A 347 -18.03 -3.11 10.55
N PRO A 348 -17.19 -2.14 10.96
CA PRO A 348 -17.60 -1.04 11.84
C PRO A 348 -18.72 -0.17 11.25
N ALA A 349 -18.69 0.11 9.94
CA ALA A 349 -19.72 0.92 9.29
C ALA A 349 -21.09 0.21 9.30
N PHE A 350 -21.12 -1.08 8.96
CA PHE A 350 -22.32 -1.91 9.01
C PHE A 350 -22.89 -1.99 10.43
N PHE A 351 -22.01 -2.26 11.41
CA PHE A 351 -22.41 -2.31 12.80
C PHE A 351 -23.03 -0.98 13.24
N THR A 352 -22.43 0.14 12.83
CA THR A 352 -22.93 1.47 13.19
C THR A 352 -24.33 1.71 12.63
N ILE A 353 -24.56 1.39 11.35
CA ILE A 353 -25.89 1.56 10.73
C ILE A 353 -26.94 0.66 11.39
N LEU A 354 -26.62 -0.61 11.64
CA LEU A 354 -27.59 -1.58 12.14
C LEU A 354 -28.01 -1.33 13.59
N TYR A 355 -27.11 -0.81 14.44
CA TYR A 355 -27.36 -0.64 15.87
C TYR A 355 -27.63 0.81 16.28
N PHE A 356 -27.02 1.79 15.61
CA PHE A 356 -27.12 3.22 15.96
C PHE A 356 -27.82 4.07 14.90
N GLY A 357 -28.16 3.49 13.74
CA GLY A 357 -28.83 4.19 12.65
C GLY A 357 -27.86 4.90 11.68
N GLU A 358 -28.42 5.46 10.61
CA GLU A 358 -27.63 6.12 9.55
C GLU A 358 -26.97 7.42 10.04
N ASP A 359 -27.63 8.17 10.93
CA ASP A 359 -27.14 9.45 11.47
C ASP A 359 -25.85 9.27 12.30
N ALA A 360 -25.60 8.07 12.85
CA ALA A 360 -24.37 7.78 13.60
C ALA A 360 -23.11 7.66 12.72
N LEU A 361 -23.26 7.59 11.39
CA LEU A 361 -22.12 7.51 10.46
C LEU A 361 -21.27 8.79 10.45
N GLY A 362 -21.87 9.96 10.67
CA GLY A 362 -21.14 11.23 10.76
C GLY A 362 -20.12 11.20 11.90
N GLY A 363 -20.54 10.76 13.09
CA GLY A 363 -19.65 10.58 14.24
C GLY A 363 -18.55 9.53 13.98
N LEU A 364 -18.89 8.43 13.32
CA LEU A 364 -17.91 7.41 12.92
C LEU A 364 -16.86 7.95 11.95
N LEU A 365 -17.27 8.81 11.00
CA LEU A 365 -16.37 9.48 10.08
C LEU A 365 -15.41 10.41 10.84
N ILE A 366 -15.90 11.21 11.79
CA ILE A 366 -15.03 12.07 12.63
C ILE A 366 -14.03 11.22 13.43
N LEU A 367 -14.50 10.14 14.07
CA LEU A 367 -13.64 9.22 14.82
C LEU A 367 -12.52 8.64 13.94
N SER A 368 -12.83 8.29 12.69
CA SER A 368 -11.83 7.81 11.74
C SER A 368 -10.69 8.81 11.51
N GLN A 369 -11.00 10.12 11.50
CA GLN A 369 -10.01 11.19 11.36
C GLN A 369 -9.15 11.34 12.61
N VAL A 370 -9.73 11.18 13.81
CA VAL A 370 -8.96 11.17 15.07
C VAL A 370 -7.95 10.02 15.05
N VAL A 371 -8.37 8.82 14.67
CA VAL A 371 -7.48 7.65 14.54
C VAL A 371 -6.38 7.88 13.49
N LEU A 372 -6.71 8.48 12.35
CA LEU A 372 -5.73 8.84 11.33
C LEU A 372 -4.69 9.84 11.85
N SER A 373 -5.13 10.87 12.57
CA SER A 373 -4.27 11.92 13.12
C SER A 373 -3.28 11.39 14.16
N LEU A 374 -3.66 10.38 14.95
CA LEU A 374 -2.80 9.74 15.96
C LEU A 374 -1.51 9.18 15.34
N GLN A 375 -1.60 8.65 14.12
CA GLN A 375 -0.45 8.08 13.42
C GLN A 375 0.54 9.14 12.91
N LEU A 376 0.13 10.39 12.81
CA LEU A 376 0.90 11.43 12.13
C LEU A 376 2.24 11.76 12.79
N GLY A 377 2.27 11.84 14.12
CA GLY A 377 3.51 12.05 14.87
C GLY A 377 4.54 10.95 14.62
N PHE A 378 4.07 9.70 14.50
CA PHE A 378 4.91 8.53 14.24
C PHE A 378 5.50 8.48 12.83
N ALA A 379 4.96 9.24 11.87
CA ALA A 379 5.52 9.39 10.54
C ALA A 379 6.45 10.62 10.44
N ILE A 380 6.01 11.77 10.97
CA ILE A 380 6.75 13.05 10.85
C ILE A 380 8.05 13.02 11.65
N ILE A 381 8.02 12.54 12.91
CA ILE A 381 9.20 12.59 13.78
C ILE A 381 10.36 11.78 13.20
N PRO A 382 10.18 10.51 12.77
CA PRO A 382 11.23 9.78 12.07
C PRO A 382 11.65 10.48 10.79
N LEU A 383 10.72 11.00 10.00
CA LEU A 383 11.03 11.66 8.73
C LEU A 383 12.00 12.84 8.92
N ILE A 384 11.75 13.70 9.90
CA ILE A 384 12.61 14.86 10.20
C ILE A 384 14.00 14.41 10.67
N HIS A 385 14.07 13.40 11.54
CA HIS A 385 15.35 12.86 12.01
C HIS A 385 16.17 12.26 10.86
N LEU A 386 15.55 11.41 10.05
CA LEU A 386 16.20 10.69 8.96
C LEU A 386 16.67 11.62 7.84
N THR A 387 15.92 12.69 7.55
CA THR A 387 16.31 13.69 6.54
C THR A 387 17.32 14.73 7.07
N SER A 388 17.52 14.78 8.39
CA SER A 388 18.52 15.61 9.07
C SER A 388 19.87 14.91 9.27
N ASP A 389 19.97 13.59 9.05
CA ASP A 389 21.19 12.83 9.29
C ASP A 389 22.22 13.04 8.16
N LYS A 390 23.31 13.74 8.50
CA LYS A 390 24.41 14.05 7.57
C LYS A 390 25.13 12.81 7.04
N LYS A 391 25.15 11.71 7.79
CA LYS A 391 25.85 10.49 7.37
C LYS A 391 25.10 9.79 6.22
N GLU A 392 23.79 9.66 6.39
CA GLU A 392 22.93 8.95 5.45
C GLU A 392 22.51 9.84 4.27
N MET A 393 22.26 11.13 4.50
CA MET A 393 21.82 12.08 3.47
C MET A 393 22.98 12.74 2.71
N LYS A 394 24.23 12.61 3.19
CA LYS A 394 25.43 13.20 2.59
C LYS A 394 25.21 14.70 2.28
N ASP A 395 25.53 15.12 1.05
CA ASP A 395 25.38 16.51 0.57
C ASP A 395 23.91 16.97 0.40
N PHE A 396 22.93 16.06 0.58
CA PHE A 396 21.51 16.32 0.37
C PHE A 396 20.71 16.51 1.67
N THR A 397 21.40 16.64 2.79
CA THR A 397 20.80 16.92 4.10
C THR A 397 19.95 18.20 4.07
N ILE A 398 18.87 18.23 4.84
CA ILE A 398 18.02 19.41 4.93
C ILE A 398 18.77 20.60 5.55
N LYS A 399 18.46 21.81 5.07
CA LYS A 399 19.01 23.07 5.61
C LYS A 399 18.45 23.34 7.00
N THR A 400 19.20 24.08 7.83
CA THR A 400 18.78 24.39 9.21
C THR A 400 17.42 25.10 9.29
N TRP A 401 17.13 26.03 8.38
CA TRP A 401 15.83 26.72 8.37
C TRP A 401 14.66 25.77 8.04
N VAL A 402 14.87 24.82 7.11
CA VAL A 402 13.87 23.77 6.77
C VAL A 402 13.66 22.86 7.98
N LYS A 403 14.74 22.51 8.68
CA LYS A 403 14.69 21.71 9.91
C LYS A 403 13.88 22.43 11.00
N VAL A 404 14.09 23.72 11.20
CA VAL A 404 13.33 24.54 12.17
C VAL A 404 11.85 24.58 11.79
N LEU A 405 11.51 24.87 10.53
CA LEU A 405 10.12 24.84 10.06
C LEU A 405 9.47 23.48 10.27
N ALA A 406 10.16 22.38 9.90
CA ALA A 406 9.62 21.04 10.02
C ALA A 406 9.35 20.66 11.49
N TRP A 407 10.25 21.04 12.41
CA TRP A 407 10.03 20.82 13.84
C TRP A 407 8.91 21.70 14.40
N MET A 408 8.78 22.96 13.96
CA MET A 408 7.64 23.79 14.36
C MET A 408 6.32 23.19 13.88
N SER A 409 6.26 22.73 12.63
CA SER A 409 5.08 22.03 12.10
C SER A 409 4.79 20.74 12.88
N ALA A 410 5.82 19.95 13.20
CA ALA A 410 5.66 18.72 13.98
C ALA A 410 5.13 19.00 15.39
N VAL A 411 5.67 20.01 16.09
CA VAL A 411 5.21 20.41 17.42
C VAL A 411 3.78 20.90 17.36
N ALA A 412 3.42 21.74 16.38
CA ALA A 412 2.04 22.19 16.19
C ALA A 412 1.11 20.98 16.01
N ILE A 413 1.35 20.15 14.99
CA ILE A 413 0.53 18.97 14.69
C ILE A 413 0.40 18.03 15.90
N VAL A 414 1.51 17.66 16.54
CA VAL A 414 1.47 16.72 17.68
C VAL A 414 0.70 17.32 18.87
N SER A 415 0.89 18.61 19.16
CA SER A 415 0.16 19.28 20.24
C SER A 415 -1.35 19.33 19.96
N LEU A 416 -1.71 19.61 18.71
CA LEU A 416 -3.10 19.64 18.27
C LEU A 416 -3.74 18.25 18.33
N ASN A 417 -3.03 17.20 17.91
CA ASN A 417 -3.53 15.83 17.98
C ASN A 417 -3.69 15.35 19.43
N ILE A 418 -2.75 15.71 20.32
CA ILE A 418 -2.90 15.43 21.77
C ILE A 418 -4.17 16.10 22.29
N LYS A 419 -4.42 17.36 21.92
CA LYS A 419 -5.63 18.08 22.33
C LYS A 419 -6.90 17.39 21.81
N LEU A 420 -6.96 17.04 20.52
CA LEU A 420 -8.11 16.32 19.94
C LEU A 420 -8.41 15.01 20.67
N VAL A 421 -7.37 14.23 20.99
CA VAL A 421 -7.53 12.95 21.70
C VAL A 421 -8.06 13.15 23.11
N ILE A 422 -7.56 14.16 23.83
CA ILE A 422 -8.06 14.50 25.17
C ILE A 422 -9.54 14.92 25.08
N GLU A 423 -9.88 15.82 24.15
CA GLU A 423 -11.26 16.30 23.97
C GLU A 423 -12.22 15.14 23.67
N GLU A 424 -11.86 14.25 22.75
CA GLU A 424 -12.66 13.08 22.39
C GLU A 424 -12.87 12.14 23.59
N ILE A 425 -11.80 11.84 24.34
CA ILE A 425 -11.89 11.01 25.55
C ILE A 425 -12.77 11.69 26.61
N THR A 426 -12.62 13.00 26.82
CA THR A 426 -13.48 13.73 27.78
C THR A 426 -14.94 13.77 27.35
N GLY A 427 -15.20 13.88 26.04
CA GLY A 427 -16.54 13.79 25.47
C GLY A 427 -17.18 12.43 25.76
N TRP A 428 -16.43 11.33 25.59
CA TRP A 428 -16.93 10.00 25.92
C TRP A 428 -17.20 9.82 27.42
N ILE A 429 -16.33 10.35 28.29
CA ILE A 429 -16.54 10.32 29.74
C ILE A 429 -17.82 11.08 30.13
N ALA A 430 -18.07 12.23 29.51
CA ALA A 430 -19.26 13.04 29.78
C ALA A 430 -20.56 12.40 29.22
N ALA A 431 -20.48 11.74 28.06
CA ALA A 431 -21.62 11.13 27.40
C ALA A 431 -22.01 9.76 27.98
N ALA A 432 -21.03 8.97 28.43
CA ALA A 432 -21.25 7.63 28.97
C ALA A 432 -20.24 7.32 30.09
N ASP A 433 -20.74 6.95 31.27
CA ASP A 433 -19.89 6.49 32.38
C ASP A 433 -19.47 5.02 32.18
N GLY A 434 -18.75 4.79 31.07
CA GLY A 434 -18.31 3.48 30.65
C GLY A 434 -16.99 3.09 31.31
N TRP A 435 -16.99 2.03 32.12
CA TRP A 435 -15.77 1.49 32.76
C TRP A 435 -14.64 1.20 31.76
N TYR A 436 -14.98 0.84 30.52
CA TYR A 436 -14.03 0.54 29.45
C TYR A 436 -13.19 1.76 29.05
N ILE A 437 -13.67 3.00 29.24
CA ILE A 437 -12.91 4.21 28.94
C ILE A 437 -11.69 4.29 29.86
N TYR A 438 -11.90 4.07 31.16
CA TYR A 438 -10.84 4.13 32.17
C TYR A 438 -9.90 2.92 32.14
N VAL A 439 -10.42 1.73 31.83
CA VAL A 439 -9.63 0.48 31.87
C VAL A 439 -8.92 0.18 30.55
N ILE A 440 -9.44 0.65 29.41
CA ILE A 440 -8.90 0.33 28.08
C ILE A 440 -8.42 1.58 27.37
N VAL A 441 -9.31 2.57 27.14
CA VAL A 441 -9.01 3.72 26.27
C VAL A 441 -7.87 4.57 26.84
N ILE A 442 -7.96 4.97 28.11
CA ILE A 442 -6.93 5.82 28.76
C ILE A 442 -5.56 5.11 28.81
N PRO A 443 -5.44 3.85 29.27
CA PRO A 443 -4.16 3.15 29.25
C PRO A 443 -3.56 2.99 27.85
N VAL A 444 -4.38 2.73 26.83
CA VAL A 444 -3.92 2.65 25.43
C VAL A 444 -3.42 4.01 24.94
N ALA A 445 -4.14 5.10 25.23
CA ALA A 445 -3.71 6.46 24.88
C ALA A 445 -2.37 6.82 25.56
N ILE A 446 -2.19 6.47 26.83
CA ILE A 446 -0.93 6.66 27.56
C ILE A 446 0.20 5.84 26.92
N LEU A 447 -0.04 4.57 26.57
CA LEU A 447 0.94 3.72 25.91
C LEU A 447 1.40 4.31 24.57
N ILE A 448 0.46 4.80 23.75
CA ILE A 448 0.74 5.48 22.48
C ILE A 448 1.57 6.74 22.75
N GLY A 449 1.22 7.55 23.76
CA GLY A 449 1.98 8.73 24.16
C GLY A 449 3.42 8.40 24.58
N LEU A 450 3.61 7.35 25.39
CA LEU A 450 4.94 6.88 25.79
C LEU A 450 5.75 6.37 24.60
N LEU A 451 5.13 5.66 23.66
CA LEU A 451 5.77 5.23 22.42
C LEU A 451 6.22 6.43 21.57
N LEU A 452 5.40 7.48 21.48
CA LEU A 452 5.74 8.70 20.75
C LEU A 452 6.94 9.42 21.37
N VAL A 453 6.97 9.55 22.70
CA VAL A 453 8.11 10.10 23.44
C VAL A 453 9.36 9.26 23.20
N TYR A 454 9.24 7.92 23.24
CA TYR A 454 10.36 7.03 22.94
C TYR A 454 10.91 7.26 21.53
N ILE A 455 10.04 7.35 20.52
CA ILE A 455 10.44 7.59 19.12
C ILE A 455 11.10 8.95 18.93
N PHE A 456 10.66 9.97 19.67
CA PHE A 456 11.30 11.28 19.68
C PHE A 456 12.70 11.26 20.32
N LEU A 457 12.85 10.61 21.48
CA LEU A 457 14.11 10.64 22.24
C LEU A 457 15.16 9.65 21.73
N TYR A 458 14.75 8.50 21.19
CA TYR A 458 15.66 7.43 20.82
C TYR A 458 16.75 7.86 19.81
N PRO A 459 16.45 8.61 18.73
CA PRO A 459 17.47 9.08 17.79
C PRO A 459 18.46 10.08 18.40
N LEU A 460 18.06 10.81 19.46
CA LEU A 460 18.91 11.77 20.16
C LEU A 460 19.88 11.08 21.13
N LEU A 461 19.42 10.00 21.77
CA LEU A 461 20.18 9.27 22.79
C LEU A 461 21.08 8.18 22.20
N SER A 462 20.61 7.48 21.17
CA SER A 462 21.34 6.37 20.57
C SER A 462 22.32 6.84 19.49
N LYS A 463 23.59 7.02 19.87
CA LYS A 463 24.70 7.24 18.89
C LYS A 463 25.08 5.98 18.10
N LYS A 464 24.60 4.79 18.52
CA LYS A 464 24.81 3.53 17.80
C LYS A 464 23.80 3.44 16.66
N GLN A 465 24.22 3.90 15.47
CA GLN A 465 23.65 3.42 14.22
C GLN A 465 23.81 1.90 14.22
N ARG A 466 22.70 1.17 14.26
CA ARG A 466 22.73 -0.20 13.77
C ARG A 466 23.10 -0.07 12.29
N ILE A 467 24.29 -0.55 11.94
CA ILE A 467 24.62 -0.88 10.55
C ILE A 467 23.42 -1.70 10.10
N GLY A 468 22.67 -1.16 9.14
CA GLY A 468 21.50 -1.86 8.62
C GLY A 468 21.98 -3.26 8.29
N ASN A 469 21.36 -4.28 8.87
CA ASN A 469 21.57 -5.62 8.37
C ASN A 469 21.12 -5.54 6.92
N VAL A 470 22.08 -5.36 6.02
CA VAL A 470 21.90 -5.69 4.62
C VAL A 470 21.38 -7.14 4.70
N PRO A 471 20.23 -7.45 4.10
CA PRO A 471 19.60 -8.75 4.30
C PRO A 471 20.50 -9.92 3.87
N HIS A 472 21.63 -9.63 3.22
CA HIS A 472 22.72 -10.54 2.97
C HIS A 472 23.95 -10.10 3.75
N GLY A 473 24.55 -11.08 4.45
CA GLY A 473 25.93 -10.93 4.91
C GLY A 473 26.84 -10.58 3.74
N ASP A 474 28.04 -10.10 4.06
CA ASP A 474 29.03 -9.81 3.04
C ASP A 474 29.23 -11.02 2.13
N ALA A 475 29.46 -10.75 0.84
CA ALA A 475 29.74 -11.80 -0.12
C ALA A 475 30.92 -12.63 0.42
N LEU A 476 30.68 -13.93 0.63
CA LEU A 476 31.74 -14.84 1.01
C LEU A 476 32.76 -14.89 -0.13
N GLU A 477 34.05 -14.81 0.21
CA GLU A 477 35.09 -15.12 -0.76
C GLU A 477 34.89 -16.57 -1.22
N ILE A 478 34.73 -16.73 -2.54
CA ILE A 478 34.56 -18.04 -3.15
C ILE A 478 35.96 -18.60 -3.39
N ASP A 479 36.45 -19.40 -2.43
CA ASP A 479 37.68 -20.19 -2.57
C ASP A 479 37.51 -21.35 -3.57
N ASN A 480 38.53 -22.21 -3.71
CA ASN A 480 38.50 -23.41 -4.55
C ASN A 480 37.23 -24.24 -4.34
N ILE A 481 36.31 -24.18 -5.31
CA ILE A 481 35.06 -24.93 -5.29
C ILE A 481 35.36 -26.40 -5.59
N GLU A 482 35.25 -27.26 -4.59
CA GLU A 482 35.29 -28.71 -4.81
C GLU A 482 34.11 -29.16 -5.67
N LYS A 483 34.39 -29.95 -6.70
CA LYS A 483 33.35 -30.52 -7.56
C LYS A 483 32.56 -31.58 -6.78
N ILE A 484 31.28 -31.31 -6.54
CA ILE A 484 30.36 -32.30 -5.97
C ILE A 484 30.10 -33.38 -7.03
N ASN A 485 30.42 -34.63 -6.70
CA ASN A 485 30.13 -35.79 -7.56
C ASN A 485 28.96 -36.57 -6.98
N TYR A 486 27.79 -36.45 -7.60
CA TYR A 486 26.60 -37.19 -7.21
C TYR A 486 26.69 -38.64 -7.71
N LYS A 487 26.50 -39.61 -6.80
CA LYS A 487 26.55 -41.06 -7.11
C LYS A 487 25.18 -41.69 -7.28
N ILE A 488 24.13 -41.14 -6.68
CA ILE A 488 22.77 -41.68 -6.77
C ILE A 488 21.84 -40.57 -7.26
N ILE A 489 21.33 -40.69 -8.49
CA ILE A 489 20.59 -39.61 -9.14
C ILE A 489 19.19 -40.09 -9.56
N GLY A 490 18.15 -39.40 -9.11
CA GLY A 490 16.79 -39.59 -9.61
C GLY A 490 16.53 -38.79 -10.87
N ILE A 491 15.81 -39.37 -11.81
CA ILE A 491 15.36 -38.72 -13.04
C ILE A 491 13.86 -38.95 -13.14
N THR A 492 13.07 -37.87 -13.10
CA THR A 492 11.63 -37.99 -13.34
C THR A 492 11.37 -37.99 -14.85
N VAL A 493 10.56 -38.93 -15.32
CA VAL A 493 10.21 -39.07 -16.74
C VAL A 493 8.70 -39.04 -16.94
N ASP A 494 8.27 -38.48 -18.06
CA ASP A 494 6.86 -38.28 -18.45
C ASP A 494 6.53 -38.82 -19.85
N PHE A 495 7.50 -39.46 -20.50
CA PHE A 495 7.48 -39.97 -21.88
C PHE A 495 7.28 -38.88 -22.95
N SER A 496 7.52 -37.62 -22.59
CA SER A 496 7.50 -36.50 -23.52
C SER A 496 8.86 -36.29 -24.21
N ASN A 497 8.90 -35.35 -25.15
CA ASN A 497 10.15 -34.94 -25.80
C ASN A 497 11.16 -34.30 -24.81
N ASN A 498 10.71 -33.84 -23.63
CA ASN A 498 11.57 -33.21 -22.63
C ASN A 498 12.44 -34.21 -21.86
N ASP A 499 12.04 -35.49 -21.78
CA ASP A 499 12.81 -36.54 -21.10
C ASP A 499 14.23 -36.65 -21.62
N ARG A 500 14.43 -36.43 -22.93
CA ARG A 500 15.77 -36.44 -23.52
C ARG A 500 16.69 -35.39 -22.89
N ASN A 501 16.17 -34.21 -22.59
CA ASN A 501 16.94 -33.15 -21.94
C ASN A 501 17.14 -33.45 -20.45
N THR A 502 16.10 -33.91 -19.75
CA THR A 502 16.17 -34.29 -18.34
C THR A 502 17.22 -35.38 -18.10
N ILE A 503 17.17 -36.45 -18.89
CA ILE A 503 18.14 -37.55 -18.86
C ILE A 503 19.54 -37.02 -19.19
N ARG A 504 19.71 -36.24 -20.25
CA ARG A 504 21.03 -35.69 -20.62
C ARG A 504 21.66 -34.89 -19.46
N HIS A 505 20.89 -34.01 -18.82
CA HIS A 505 21.39 -33.21 -17.70
C HIS A 505 21.74 -34.07 -16.47
N ALA A 506 20.96 -35.11 -16.18
CA ALA A 506 21.29 -36.06 -15.13
C ALA A 506 22.62 -36.79 -15.39
N LEU A 507 22.82 -37.26 -16.62
CA LEU A 507 24.05 -37.95 -17.03
C LEU A 507 25.30 -37.07 -16.93
N ILE A 508 25.17 -35.75 -17.20
CA ILE A 508 26.28 -34.79 -17.04
C ILE A 508 26.68 -34.63 -15.57
N GLN A 509 25.73 -34.72 -14.65
CA GLN A 509 25.99 -34.54 -13.21
C GLN A 509 26.61 -35.78 -12.56
N GLY A 510 26.15 -36.99 -12.92
CA GLY A 510 26.64 -38.24 -12.31
C GLY A 510 27.74 -38.96 -13.08
N GLY A 511 27.80 -38.77 -14.41
CA GLY A 511 28.72 -39.52 -15.26
C GLY A 511 28.46 -41.03 -15.24
N LYS A 512 29.50 -41.82 -15.49
CA LYS A 512 29.41 -43.29 -15.63
C LYS A 512 29.41 -44.06 -14.31
N ASN A 513 29.86 -43.43 -13.25
CA ASN A 513 30.04 -44.06 -11.94
C ASN A 513 28.82 -43.84 -11.01
N ALA A 514 27.76 -43.21 -11.52
CA ALA A 514 26.53 -42.96 -10.79
C ALA A 514 25.46 -43.99 -11.17
N HIS A 515 24.59 -44.28 -10.20
CA HIS A 515 23.40 -45.09 -10.36
C HIS A 515 22.18 -44.18 -10.59
N TYR A 516 21.38 -44.47 -11.62
CA TYR A 516 20.26 -43.63 -12.03
C TYR A 516 18.91 -44.28 -11.72
N HIS A 517 18.07 -43.61 -10.95
CA HIS A 517 16.69 -44.02 -10.68
C HIS A 517 15.74 -43.31 -11.64
N LEU A 518 15.18 -44.02 -12.62
CA LEU A 518 14.12 -43.53 -13.50
C LEU A 518 12.78 -43.61 -12.76
N ILE A 519 12.11 -42.48 -12.58
CA ILE A 519 10.88 -42.36 -11.79
C ILE A 519 9.75 -41.87 -12.68
N HIS A 520 8.70 -42.67 -12.84
CA HIS A 520 7.44 -42.26 -13.48
C HIS A 520 6.29 -42.36 -12.48
N VAL A 521 5.28 -41.48 -12.58
CA VAL A 521 4.07 -41.58 -11.76
C VAL A 521 2.85 -41.64 -12.68
N VAL A 522 2.05 -42.69 -12.53
CA VAL A 522 0.81 -42.88 -13.28
C VAL A 522 -0.27 -41.92 -12.74
N GLU A 523 -0.84 -41.09 -13.62
CA GLU A 523 -1.79 -40.02 -13.24
C GLU A 523 -3.28 -40.37 -13.49
N THR A 524 -3.59 -41.60 -13.91
CA THR A 524 -4.97 -42.00 -14.24
C THR A 524 -5.91 -41.91 -13.03
N ALA A 525 -7.18 -41.60 -13.30
CA ALA A 525 -8.20 -41.45 -12.26
C ALA A 525 -8.40 -42.75 -11.44
N ALA A 526 -8.24 -43.92 -12.07
CA ALA A 526 -8.32 -45.24 -11.43
C ALA A 526 -7.09 -45.53 -10.55
N ALA A 527 -5.88 -45.25 -11.04
CA ALA A 527 -4.63 -45.40 -10.27
C ALA A 527 -4.58 -44.49 -9.03
N ARG A 528 -5.21 -43.30 -9.12
CA ARG A 528 -5.25 -42.33 -8.02
C ARG A 528 -6.05 -42.80 -6.79
N TYR A 529 -7.03 -43.67 -6.99
CA TYR A 529 -7.89 -44.22 -5.92
C TYR A 529 -7.58 -45.67 -5.54
N HIS A 530 -7.14 -46.51 -6.49
CA HIS A 530 -6.93 -47.95 -6.27
C HIS A 530 -5.44 -48.39 -6.17
N GLY A 531 -4.49 -47.47 -6.36
CA GLY A 531 -3.06 -47.72 -6.13
C GLY A 531 -2.50 -48.93 -6.91
N LYS A 532 -1.77 -49.82 -6.24
CA LYS A 532 -1.10 -50.99 -6.85
C LYS A 532 -2.05 -52.09 -7.38
N THR A 533 -3.37 -51.96 -7.22
CA THR A 533 -4.35 -53.01 -7.58
C THR A 533 -4.94 -52.86 -8.98
N THR A 534 -4.67 -51.75 -9.67
CA THR A 534 -5.08 -51.52 -11.06
C THR A 534 -4.02 -52.02 -12.03
N MET A 535 -4.21 -53.22 -12.59
CA MET A 535 -3.50 -53.72 -13.78
C MET A 535 -4.21 -53.20 -15.03
N ASP A 536 -4.24 -51.89 -15.23
CA ASP A 536 -4.77 -51.30 -16.46
C ASP A 536 -3.70 -51.29 -17.57
N HIS A 537 -4.16 -51.24 -18.82
CA HIS A 537 -3.30 -51.28 -20.00
C HIS A 537 -2.29 -50.11 -20.04
N GLU A 538 -2.64 -48.99 -19.42
CA GLU A 538 -1.82 -47.79 -19.33
C GLU A 538 -0.63 -48.00 -18.39
N THR A 539 -0.83 -48.56 -17.19
CA THR A 539 0.26 -48.91 -16.26
C THR A 539 1.25 -49.90 -16.88
N GLN A 540 0.74 -50.87 -17.66
CA GLN A 540 1.61 -51.82 -18.37
C GLN A 540 2.45 -51.12 -19.45
N THR A 541 1.85 -50.22 -20.22
CA THR A 541 2.53 -49.42 -21.25
C THR A 541 3.61 -48.52 -20.65
N ASP A 542 3.32 -47.87 -19.51
CA ASP A 542 4.28 -47.01 -18.81
C ASP A 542 5.47 -47.80 -18.24
N THR A 543 5.21 -49.02 -17.75
CA THR A 543 6.27 -49.93 -17.28
C THR A 543 7.17 -50.37 -18.43
N GLU A 544 6.60 -50.71 -19.59
CA GLU A 544 7.34 -51.06 -20.80
C GLU A 544 8.20 -49.88 -21.30
N ASN A 545 7.67 -48.65 -21.27
CA ASN A 545 8.41 -47.45 -21.64
C ASN A 545 9.59 -47.14 -20.69
N LEU A 546 9.40 -47.33 -19.37
CA LEU A 546 10.48 -47.20 -18.38
C LEU A 546 11.60 -48.21 -18.63
N GLU A 547 11.26 -49.48 -18.88
CA GLU A 547 12.26 -50.52 -19.18
C GLU A 547 13.00 -50.21 -20.50
N LYS A 548 12.33 -49.61 -21.49
CA LYS A 548 12.99 -49.14 -22.71
C LYS A 548 14.05 -48.07 -22.42
N TYR A 549 13.78 -47.11 -21.53
CA TYR A 549 14.79 -46.11 -21.14
C TYR A 549 15.96 -46.74 -20.39
N LYS A 550 15.69 -47.69 -19.49
CA LYS A 550 16.72 -48.43 -18.77
C LYS A 550 17.63 -49.23 -19.71
N LEU A 551 17.06 -49.94 -20.68
CA LEU A 551 17.81 -50.67 -21.70
C LEU A 551 18.69 -49.73 -22.53
N ASN A 552 18.13 -48.61 -23.00
CA ASN A 552 18.91 -47.61 -23.74
C ASN A 552 20.07 -47.03 -22.92
N LEU A 553 19.86 -46.76 -21.63
CA LEU A 553 20.91 -46.29 -20.73
C LEU A 553 21.98 -47.37 -20.51
N SER A 554 21.57 -48.63 -20.36
CA SER A 554 22.46 -49.78 -20.23
C SER A 554 23.32 -49.99 -21.47
N ASP A 555 22.74 -49.91 -22.67
CA ASP A 555 23.47 -50.02 -23.95
C ASP A 555 24.51 -48.91 -24.11
N LEU A 556 24.22 -47.73 -23.57
CA LEU A 556 25.18 -46.63 -23.53
C LEU A 556 26.22 -46.81 -22.42
N GLY A 557 26.07 -47.79 -21.52
CA GLY A 557 26.97 -48.11 -20.41
C GLY A 557 26.69 -47.33 -19.13
N TYR A 558 25.42 -47.06 -18.79
CA TYR A 558 25.00 -46.44 -17.53
C TYR A 558 24.18 -47.43 -16.70
N ASP A 559 24.36 -47.40 -15.38
CA ASP A 559 23.61 -48.24 -14.45
C ASP A 559 22.31 -47.55 -14.02
N SER A 560 21.16 -48.22 -14.18
CA SER A 560 19.87 -47.61 -13.88
C SER A 560 18.79 -48.58 -13.40
N THR A 561 17.90 -48.10 -12.55
CA THR A 561 16.71 -48.81 -12.04
C THR A 561 15.44 -48.01 -12.30
N THR A 562 14.32 -48.71 -12.44
CA THR A 562 13.01 -48.14 -12.78
C THR A 562 12.09 -48.18 -11.57
N HIS A 563 11.34 -47.09 -11.34
CA HIS A 563 10.40 -46.94 -10.24
C HIS A 563 9.10 -46.35 -10.76
N ILE A 564 7.99 -47.03 -10.47
CA ILE A 564 6.64 -46.56 -10.83
C ILE A 564 5.89 -46.14 -9.56
N GLY A 565 5.45 -44.88 -9.53
CA GLY A 565 4.66 -44.29 -8.47
C GLY A 565 3.18 -44.24 -8.82
N PHE A 566 2.33 -44.28 -7.79
CA PHE A 566 0.88 -44.16 -7.95
C PHE A 566 0.36 -43.01 -7.08
N GLY A 567 -0.72 -42.35 -7.50
CA GLY A 567 -1.41 -41.34 -6.69
C GLY A 567 -0.96 -39.90 -6.97
N SER A 568 -0.56 -39.18 -5.93
CA SER A 568 -0.12 -37.78 -6.08
C SER A 568 1.33 -37.72 -6.57
N THR A 569 1.55 -37.20 -7.78
CA THR A 569 2.86 -37.06 -8.44
C THR A 569 3.95 -36.56 -7.50
N ALA A 570 3.70 -35.44 -6.81
CA ALA A 570 4.69 -34.87 -5.90
C ALA A 570 4.96 -35.71 -4.64
N LYS A 571 3.95 -36.45 -4.14
CA LYS A 571 4.11 -37.32 -2.97
C LYS A 571 4.91 -38.57 -3.34
N SER A 572 4.56 -39.21 -4.45
CA SER A 572 5.19 -40.46 -4.89
C SER A 572 6.65 -40.25 -5.31
N ILE A 573 6.96 -39.15 -6.00
CA ILE A 573 8.36 -38.78 -6.30
C ILE A 573 9.17 -38.58 -5.02
N ALA A 574 8.60 -37.90 -4.01
CA ALA A 574 9.29 -37.67 -2.75
C ALA A 574 9.50 -38.97 -1.95
N GLU A 575 8.51 -39.86 -1.92
CA GLU A 575 8.60 -41.17 -1.27
C GLU A 575 9.70 -42.03 -1.91
N ILE A 576 9.69 -42.14 -3.25
CA ILE A 576 10.72 -42.89 -3.99
C ILE A 576 12.10 -42.27 -3.79
N SER A 577 12.20 -40.94 -3.78
CA SER A 577 13.47 -40.24 -3.56
C SER A 577 14.06 -40.52 -2.17
N ASN A 578 13.21 -40.49 -1.14
CA ASN A 578 13.64 -40.71 0.24
C ASN A 578 13.94 -42.20 0.51
N GLN A 579 13.19 -43.13 -0.09
CA GLN A 579 13.42 -44.57 0.08
C GLN A 579 14.73 -45.04 -0.54
N ASN A 580 15.14 -44.42 -1.66
CA ASN A 580 16.35 -44.80 -2.39
C ASN A 580 17.58 -43.94 -2.05
N ASN A 581 17.49 -43.06 -1.04
CA ASN A 581 18.58 -42.18 -0.60
C ASN A 581 19.26 -41.42 -1.76
N LEU A 582 18.45 -40.84 -2.65
CA LEU A 582 18.99 -40.08 -3.79
C LEU A 582 19.83 -38.90 -3.31
N GLU A 583 20.89 -38.55 -4.03
CA GLU A 583 21.74 -37.39 -3.73
C GLU A 583 21.40 -36.17 -4.59
N LEU A 584 20.75 -36.40 -5.75
CA LEU A 584 20.28 -35.37 -6.68
C LEU A 584 19.00 -35.85 -7.36
N LEU A 585 18.02 -34.97 -7.51
CA LEU A 585 16.81 -35.23 -8.30
C LEU A 585 16.77 -34.30 -9.52
N VAL A 586 16.63 -34.86 -10.72
CA VAL A 586 16.54 -34.10 -11.97
C VAL A 586 15.13 -34.19 -12.53
N MET A 587 14.48 -33.05 -12.72
CA MET A 587 13.08 -32.97 -13.14
C MET A 587 12.87 -32.09 -14.37
N GLY A 588 12.00 -32.53 -15.27
CA GLY A 588 11.51 -31.71 -16.38
C GLY A 588 10.49 -30.69 -15.91
N ALA A 589 10.65 -29.42 -16.32
CA ALA A 589 9.63 -28.39 -16.14
C ALA A 589 8.62 -28.47 -17.28
N HIS A 590 7.41 -28.91 -16.97
CA HIS A 590 6.30 -28.84 -17.92
C HIS A 590 5.94 -27.37 -18.19
N GLY A 591 5.85 -27.02 -19.46
CA GLY A 591 5.45 -25.69 -19.93
C GLY A 591 3.95 -25.45 -19.87
N HIS A 592 3.27 -25.74 -18.76
CA HIS A 592 1.90 -25.27 -18.58
C HIS A 592 1.92 -23.76 -18.33
N LYS A 593 1.21 -23.02 -19.19
CA LYS A 593 0.95 -21.58 -19.05
C LYS A 593 -0.55 -21.43 -18.83
N GLY A 594 -1.06 -21.56 -17.60
CA GLY A 594 -2.50 -21.45 -17.38
C GLY A 594 -2.95 -21.12 -15.96
N LEU A 595 -4.25 -20.83 -15.82
CA LEU A 595 -4.92 -20.51 -14.54
C LEU A 595 -4.84 -21.63 -13.49
N LYS A 596 -4.65 -22.89 -13.90
CA LYS A 596 -4.57 -24.03 -12.96
C LYS A 596 -3.27 -24.01 -12.13
N ASP A 597 -2.17 -23.49 -12.66
CA ASP A 597 -0.90 -23.35 -11.93
C ASP A 597 -0.98 -22.31 -10.80
N LEU A 598 -1.86 -21.30 -10.96
CA LEU A 598 -2.11 -20.25 -9.98
C LEU A 598 -2.89 -20.76 -8.76
N ILE A 599 -3.64 -21.85 -8.92
CA ILE A 599 -4.55 -22.39 -7.89
C ILE A 599 -3.94 -23.61 -7.19
N PHE A 600 -3.22 -24.48 -7.92
CA PHE A 600 -2.74 -25.77 -7.39
C PHE A 600 -1.22 -25.86 -7.20
N GLY A 601 -0.44 -24.88 -7.67
CA GLY A 601 1.03 -24.92 -7.68
C GLY A 601 1.60 -25.90 -8.69
N THR A 602 2.87 -25.74 -9.06
CA THR A 602 3.54 -26.69 -9.96
C THR A 602 4.00 -27.95 -9.21
N THR A 603 3.99 -29.12 -9.86
CA THR A 603 4.53 -30.37 -9.28
C THR A 603 5.97 -30.19 -8.79
N VAL A 604 6.76 -29.38 -9.49
CA VAL A 604 8.14 -29.04 -9.15
C VAL A 604 8.24 -28.30 -7.82
N ASP A 605 7.41 -27.27 -7.59
CA ASP A 605 7.40 -26.57 -6.29
C ASP A 605 6.96 -27.51 -5.17
N SER A 606 5.98 -28.38 -5.41
CA SER A 606 5.52 -29.33 -4.40
C SER A 606 6.57 -30.38 -4.03
N VAL A 607 7.32 -30.90 -5.01
CA VAL A 607 8.42 -31.85 -4.76
C VAL A 607 9.56 -31.18 -4.02
N ARG A 608 9.97 -29.96 -4.41
CA ARG A 608 11.07 -29.21 -3.77
C ARG A 608 10.90 -29.08 -2.25
N HIS A 609 9.67 -28.90 -1.75
CA HIS A 609 9.44 -28.78 -0.31
C HIS A 609 9.39 -30.11 0.45
N LYS A 610 9.31 -31.25 -0.26
CA LYS A 610 9.14 -32.59 0.33
C LYS A 610 10.39 -33.45 0.32
N VAL A 611 11.42 -33.03 -0.42
CA VAL A 611 12.72 -33.74 -0.50
C VAL A 611 13.82 -32.90 0.14
N ALA A 612 14.76 -33.55 0.82
CA ALA A 612 15.89 -32.88 1.49
C ALA A 612 17.13 -32.71 0.59
N ILE A 613 17.02 -33.11 -0.68
CA ILE A 613 18.14 -33.23 -1.62
C ILE A 613 18.06 -32.12 -2.68
N PRO A 614 19.19 -31.73 -3.30
CA PRO A 614 19.19 -30.83 -4.43
C PRO A 614 18.23 -31.29 -5.54
N VAL A 615 17.43 -30.36 -6.07
CA VAL A 615 16.54 -30.59 -7.21
C VAL A 615 16.99 -29.72 -8.38
N LEU A 616 17.41 -30.37 -9.47
CA LEU A 616 17.78 -29.73 -10.73
C LEU A 616 16.58 -29.72 -11.68
N ILE A 617 16.11 -28.53 -12.05
CA ILE A 617 14.97 -28.35 -12.95
C ILE A 617 15.49 -28.06 -14.36
N VAL A 618 15.06 -28.88 -15.32
CA VAL A 618 15.47 -28.81 -16.73
C VAL A 618 14.27 -28.34 -17.56
N ARG A 619 14.48 -27.35 -18.43
CA ARG A 619 13.44 -26.77 -19.31
C ARG A 619 13.62 -27.21 -20.75
#